data_AF-A0A9W8JVG8-F1
#
_entry.id   AF-A0A9W8JVG8-F1
#
_cell.length_a   1.000
_cell.length_b   1.000
_cell.length_c   1.000
_cell.angle_alpha   90.00
_cell.angle_beta   90.00
_cell.angle_gamma   90.00
#
_symmetry.space_group_name_H-M   'P 1'
#
loop_
_entity.id
_entity.type
_entity.pdbx_description
1 polymer ?
#
loop_
_entity_poly.entity_id
_entity_poly.type
_entity_poly.pdbx_seq_one_letter_code
_entity_poly.pdbx_strand_id
1 'polypeptide(L)'
;MHWPLFLLASLVLQSILCGGLVLPAAPTGEVLARRAITRSQTRAQYAPQLPRKPVVKQEILRGPKNARSPRTRIRSAKDSSKKARKTAAQNGSHYAGRGSTVVKQRLPASSTKEFAKTMKKKDADHILEHQVLVAALKAQRHDLEQLKSSTRKGIKNILNSNKNLVLVDKSINRSKGQVFRNALKNGKSVQNKKADRDEYIGTTLHLAKNTAKELDKELGGYRGNVHATLTKAIKNGGLAGPRSGHGKSRTRTRT
;
A
#
# COMPACT_ATOMS: atom_id res chain seq x y z
N MET A 1 -10.42 -30.22 -62.21
CA MET A 1 -11.46 -29.49 -61.47
C MET A 1 -10.86 -28.19 -60.93
N HIS A 2 -11.34 -27.09 -61.51
CA HIS A 2 -11.35 -25.65 -61.16
C HIS A 2 -10.16 -25.04 -60.37
N TRP A 3 -9.23 -24.26 -60.97
CA TRP A 3 -9.26 -22.80 -61.34
C TRP A 3 -8.75 -21.85 -60.21
N PRO A 4 -8.13 -20.68 -60.50
CA PRO A 4 -6.68 -20.54 -60.70
C PRO A 4 -5.98 -19.49 -59.79
N LEU A 5 -4.65 -19.63 -59.70
CA LEU A 5 -3.71 -18.54 -59.38
C LEU A 5 -3.73 -17.51 -60.51
N PHE A 6 -4.23 -16.29 -60.27
CA PHE A 6 -3.80 -15.05 -60.94
C PHE A 6 -4.44 -13.85 -60.22
N LEU A 7 -3.75 -12.71 -60.23
CA LEU A 7 -4.15 -11.38 -59.76
C LEU A 7 -4.05 -11.13 -58.24
N LEU A 8 -2.90 -10.61 -57.82
CA LEU A 8 -2.79 -9.38 -57.02
C LEU A 8 -1.31 -8.99 -56.83
N ALA A 9 -0.60 -8.86 -57.96
CA ALA A 9 0.46 -7.87 -58.08
C ALA A 9 -0.21 -6.52 -58.40
N SER A 10 0.39 -5.42 -57.93
CA SER A 10 -0.09 -4.03 -58.02
C SER A 10 -1.28 -3.66 -57.13
N LEU A 11 -0.99 -3.15 -55.91
CA LEU A 11 -1.64 -1.97 -55.28
C LEU A 11 -1.40 -1.87 -53.76
N VAL A 12 -0.15 -1.81 -53.28
CA VAL A 12 0.14 -1.15 -51.98
C VAL A 12 1.54 -0.50 -52.02
N LEU A 13 1.78 0.33 -53.03
CA LEU A 13 2.93 1.23 -53.09
C LEU A 13 2.41 2.65 -53.32
N GLN A 14 1.54 3.16 -52.43
CA GLN A 14 0.95 4.49 -52.57
C GLN A 14 0.37 5.09 -51.29
N SER A 15 1.00 4.86 -50.14
CA SER A 15 0.64 5.56 -48.88
C SER A 15 1.87 5.96 -48.06
N ILE A 16 2.93 6.33 -48.76
CA ILE A 16 4.01 7.18 -48.22
C ILE A 16 3.88 8.51 -48.96
N LEU A 17 3.08 9.42 -48.40
CA LEU A 17 3.09 10.88 -48.56
C LEU A 17 1.73 11.38 -48.07
N CYS A 18 1.71 12.49 -47.32
CA CYS A 18 0.53 13.18 -46.78
C CYS A 18 -0.03 12.64 -45.44
N GLY A 19 0.78 12.75 -44.38
CA GLY A 19 0.30 12.77 -43.00
C GLY A 19 1.01 13.88 -42.23
N GLY A 20 0.51 15.10 -42.35
CA GLY A 20 1.11 16.33 -41.85
C GLY A 20 1.46 16.34 -40.36
N LEU A 21 2.69 16.77 -40.08
CA LEU A 21 3.13 17.27 -38.77
C LEU A 21 2.27 18.49 -38.40
N VAL A 22 1.35 18.33 -37.45
CA VAL A 22 0.78 19.47 -36.72
C VAL A 22 1.63 19.65 -35.46
N LEU A 23 2.62 20.54 -35.55
CA LEU A 23 3.35 21.08 -34.41
C LEU A 23 2.42 22.04 -33.65
N PRO A 24 2.11 21.81 -32.36
CA PRO A 24 1.53 22.86 -31.54
C PRO A 24 2.58 23.94 -31.26
N ALA A 25 2.19 25.19 -31.52
CA ALA A 25 2.97 26.38 -31.31
C ALA A 25 3.55 26.47 -29.88
N ALA A 26 4.79 26.93 -29.79
CA ALA A 26 5.43 27.29 -28.54
C ALA A 26 4.67 28.46 -27.88
N PRO A 27 4.33 28.40 -26.59
CA PRO A 27 3.94 29.59 -25.86
C PRO A 27 5.17 30.49 -25.72
N THR A 28 5.08 31.64 -26.38
CA THR A 28 5.95 32.80 -26.25
C THR A 28 6.11 33.18 -24.79
N GLY A 29 7.36 33.36 -24.36
CA GLY A 29 7.68 33.92 -23.06
C GLY A 29 7.44 35.42 -23.08
N GLU A 30 6.52 35.90 -22.24
CA GLU A 30 6.44 37.30 -21.83
C GLU A 30 5.48 37.46 -20.64
N VAL A 31 5.96 37.19 -19.42
CA VAL A 31 5.48 37.94 -18.24
C VAL A 31 6.66 38.12 -17.29
N LEU A 32 7.57 39.01 -17.70
CA LEU A 32 8.47 39.70 -16.80
C LEU A 32 7.68 40.71 -15.98
N ALA A 33 8.10 40.85 -14.72
CA ALA A 33 7.89 42.01 -13.86
C ALA A 33 6.45 42.34 -13.41
N ARG A 34 6.19 42.16 -12.10
CA ARG A 34 5.75 43.21 -11.16
C ARG A 34 5.18 42.55 -9.89
N ARG A 35 5.98 42.49 -8.84
CA ARG A 35 5.56 42.77 -7.44
C ARG A 35 6.77 42.71 -6.50
N ALA A 36 7.64 43.70 -6.64
CA ALA A 36 8.34 44.23 -5.49
C ALA A 36 7.34 45.12 -4.74
N ILE A 37 6.82 44.65 -3.62
CA ILE A 37 6.09 45.47 -2.64
C ILE A 37 6.72 45.21 -1.28
N THR A 38 7.64 46.12 -0.95
CA THR A 38 7.88 46.73 0.35
C THR A 38 6.78 46.50 1.41
N ARG A 39 7.16 45.90 2.55
CA ARG A 39 6.56 46.13 3.87
C ARG A 39 7.63 45.86 4.93
N SER A 40 8.42 46.89 5.24
CA SER A 40 8.22 47.79 6.39
C SER A 40 8.55 47.11 7.72
N GLN A 41 9.72 47.48 8.21
CA GLN A 41 10.25 47.22 9.54
C GLN A 41 9.22 47.57 10.62
N THR A 42 8.76 46.58 11.38
CA THR A 42 8.11 46.81 12.67
C THR A 42 9.18 46.91 13.75
N ARG A 43 9.51 48.16 14.05
CA ARG A 43 10.33 48.62 15.17
C ARG A 43 9.69 48.13 16.47
N ALA A 44 10.32 47.17 17.16
CA ALA A 44 9.90 46.72 18.47
C ALA A 44 10.10 47.85 19.49
N GLN A 45 9.01 48.46 19.93
CA GLN A 45 9.02 49.41 21.04
C GLN A 45 9.36 48.65 22.32
N TYR A 46 10.40 49.13 23.01
CA TYR A 46 10.77 48.71 24.35
C TYR A 46 9.60 48.98 25.32
N ALA A 47 9.01 47.92 25.85
CA ALA A 47 8.12 48.01 27.01
C ALA A 47 8.96 47.92 28.30
N PRO A 48 8.75 48.79 29.30
CA PRO A 48 9.45 48.70 30.58
C PRO A 48 9.03 47.43 31.33
N GLN A 49 10.00 46.61 31.74
CA GLN A 49 9.74 45.39 32.51
C GLN A 49 9.36 45.74 33.94
N LEU A 50 8.15 45.36 34.36
CA LEU A 50 7.71 45.44 35.75
C LEU A 50 8.49 44.45 36.62
N PRO A 51 8.80 44.80 37.89
CA PRO A 51 9.51 43.92 38.82
C PRO A 51 8.69 42.65 39.08
N ARG A 52 9.31 41.49 38.80
CA ARG A 52 8.69 40.17 39.00
C ARG A 52 8.62 39.87 40.49
N LYS A 53 7.42 39.53 40.98
CA LYS A 53 7.19 39.07 42.36
C LYS A 53 7.99 37.78 42.64
N PRO A 54 8.51 37.59 43.87
CA PRO A 54 9.23 36.38 44.24
C PRO A 54 8.30 35.16 44.19
N VAL A 55 8.68 34.17 43.40
CA VAL A 55 7.96 32.90 43.26
C VAL A 55 8.27 32.04 44.48
N VAL A 56 7.28 31.87 45.36
CA VAL A 56 7.32 30.91 46.46
C VAL A 56 7.39 29.50 45.87
N LYS A 57 8.49 28.78 46.12
CA LYS A 57 8.64 27.38 45.74
C LYS A 57 7.75 26.52 46.65
N GLN A 58 6.56 26.19 46.19
CA GLN A 58 5.78 25.11 46.81
C GLN A 58 6.50 23.79 46.57
N GLU A 59 6.97 23.18 47.66
CA GLU A 59 7.55 21.85 47.67
C GLU A 59 6.42 20.83 47.45
N ILE A 60 6.14 20.54 46.18
CA ILE A 60 5.20 19.50 45.80
C ILE A 60 5.82 18.16 46.22
N LEU A 61 5.28 17.57 47.29
CA LEU A 61 5.48 16.20 47.71
C LEU A 61 5.39 15.28 46.48
N ARG A 62 6.57 14.85 45.99
CA ARG A 62 6.70 13.92 44.88
C ARG A 62 6.30 12.55 45.38
N GLY A 63 5.02 12.22 45.21
CA GLY A 63 4.54 10.85 45.34
C GLY A 63 5.37 9.87 44.48
N PRO A 64 5.39 8.58 44.84
CA PRO A 64 6.25 7.57 44.23
C PRO A 64 6.04 7.51 42.71
N LYS A 65 7.06 7.89 41.93
CA LYS A 65 7.01 8.07 40.47
C LYS A 65 6.85 6.77 39.66
N ASN A 66 6.72 5.60 40.28
CA ASN A 66 6.94 4.33 39.59
C ASN A 66 5.84 3.26 39.77
N ALA A 67 4.59 3.64 40.03
CA ALA A 67 3.46 2.72 39.83
C ALA A 67 2.86 2.93 38.43
N ARG A 68 3.64 2.64 37.37
CA ARG A 68 3.03 2.42 36.05
C ARG A 68 2.26 1.11 36.11
N SER A 69 0.95 1.20 36.33
CA SER A 69 0.06 0.06 36.10
C SER A 69 0.38 -0.55 34.73
N PRO A 70 0.43 -1.89 34.58
CA PRO A 70 0.77 -2.53 33.32
C PRO A 70 -0.34 -2.25 32.30
N ARG A 71 -0.25 -1.12 31.59
CA ARG A 71 -1.06 -0.83 30.42
C ARG A 71 -0.52 -1.68 29.27
N THR A 72 -0.86 -2.96 29.25
CA THR A 72 -0.86 -3.74 28.01
C THR A 72 -2.05 -3.33 27.15
N ARG A 73 -2.11 -2.03 26.78
CA ARG A 73 -3.00 -1.58 25.71
C ARG A 73 -2.45 -2.12 24.41
N ILE A 74 -3.01 -3.24 23.94
CA ILE A 74 -2.88 -3.66 22.55
C ILE A 74 -3.63 -2.61 21.70
N ARG A 75 -3.02 -1.44 21.47
CA ARG A 75 -3.57 -0.37 20.63
C ARG A 75 -3.53 -0.73 19.14
N SER A 76 -2.71 -1.71 18.79
CA SER A 76 -2.49 -2.16 17.44
C SER A 76 -2.48 -3.68 17.38
N ALA A 77 -3.22 -4.22 16.43
CA ALA A 77 -3.15 -5.65 16.10
C ALA A 77 -1.86 -6.00 15.33
N LYS A 78 -1.01 -5.02 14.98
CA LYS A 78 0.27 -5.25 14.32
C LYS A 78 1.41 -5.36 15.33
N ASP A 79 2.33 -6.27 15.07
CA ASP A 79 3.62 -6.32 15.73
C ASP A 79 4.58 -5.24 15.21
N SER A 80 5.67 -5.01 15.94
CA SER A 80 6.73 -4.09 15.48
C SER A 80 7.33 -4.56 14.15
N SER A 81 7.75 -3.61 13.31
CA SER A 81 8.34 -3.92 12.00
C SER A 81 9.52 -4.91 12.08
N LYS A 82 10.37 -4.79 13.10
CA LYS A 82 11.49 -5.73 13.34
C LYS A 82 10.99 -7.15 13.60
N LYS A 83 9.97 -7.32 14.45
CA LYS A 83 9.38 -8.63 14.75
C LYS A 83 8.66 -9.19 13.54
N ALA A 84 7.87 -8.38 12.83
CA ALA A 84 7.16 -8.78 11.62
C ALA A 84 8.12 -9.27 10.52
N ARG A 85 9.25 -8.58 10.30
CA ARG A 85 10.29 -9.03 9.35
C ARG A 85 10.91 -10.36 9.75
N LYS A 86 11.18 -10.56 11.05
CA LYS A 86 11.72 -11.82 11.55
C LYS A 86 10.73 -12.97 11.32
N THR A 87 9.45 -12.77 11.63
CA THR A 87 8.39 -13.77 11.37
C THR A 87 8.22 -14.03 9.88
N ALA A 88 8.17 -12.99 9.05
CA ALA A 88 8.06 -13.12 7.60
C ALA A 88 9.24 -13.91 6.99
N ALA A 89 10.46 -13.73 7.52
CA ALA A 89 11.64 -14.46 7.07
C ALA A 89 11.57 -15.96 7.35
N GLN A 90 10.74 -16.41 8.30
CA GLN A 90 10.56 -17.84 8.59
C GLN A 90 9.94 -18.61 7.42
N ASN A 91 9.27 -17.92 6.48
CA ASN A 91 8.77 -18.54 5.26
C ASN A 91 9.87 -18.94 4.26
N GLY A 92 11.14 -18.61 4.55
CA GLY A 92 12.30 -18.99 3.72
C GLY A 92 12.30 -18.37 2.32
N SER A 93 11.38 -17.45 2.04
CA SER A 93 11.17 -16.87 0.71
C SER A 93 10.62 -15.45 0.82
N HIS A 94 10.70 -14.72 -0.28
CA HIS A 94 10.22 -13.36 -0.41
C HIS A 94 9.70 -13.09 -1.82
N TYR A 95 8.86 -12.07 -1.97
CA TYR A 95 8.39 -11.62 -3.27
C TYR A 95 9.24 -10.45 -3.77
N ALA A 96 9.62 -10.50 -5.03
CA ALA A 96 10.42 -9.46 -5.68
C ALA A 96 9.79 -9.06 -7.01
N GLY A 97 9.77 -7.75 -7.30
CA GLY A 97 9.35 -7.24 -8.60
C GLY A 97 10.44 -7.47 -9.64
N ARG A 98 10.06 -7.95 -10.84
CA ARG A 98 10.94 -8.12 -11.99
C ARG A 98 10.29 -7.53 -13.23
N GLY A 99 10.35 -6.21 -13.34
CA GLY A 99 9.64 -5.48 -14.39
C GLY A 99 8.14 -5.47 -14.12
N SER A 100 7.36 -6.08 -15.02
CA SER A 100 5.90 -6.15 -14.88
C SER A 100 5.41 -7.32 -14.05
N THR A 101 6.30 -8.23 -13.63
CA THR A 101 5.94 -9.47 -12.92
C THR A 101 6.47 -9.53 -11.50
N VAL A 102 5.93 -10.44 -10.71
CA VAL A 102 6.38 -10.72 -9.35
C VAL A 102 6.81 -12.16 -9.21
N VAL A 103 8.04 -12.34 -8.74
CA VAL A 103 8.64 -13.66 -8.53
C VAL A 103 8.80 -13.94 -7.05
N LYS A 104 8.50 -15.18 -6.64
CA LYS A 104 8.80 -15.67 -5.30
C LYS A 104 10.20 -16.26 -5.30
N GLN A 105 11.12 -15.66 -4.55
CA GLN A 105 12.52 -16.03 -4.49
C GLN A 105 12.86 -16.60 -3.10
N ARG A 106 13.69 -17.65 -3.07
CA ARG A 106 14.22 -18.20 -1.81
C ARG A 106 15.09 -17.14 -1.13
N LEU A 107 15.01 -17.07 0.21
CA LEU A 107 15.92 -16.24 0.98
C LEU A 107 17.30 -16.92 1.05
N PRO A 108 18.40 -16.14 0.99
CA PRO A 108 19.72 -16.66 1.33
C PRO A 108 19.75 -17.22 2.76
N ALA A 109 20.71 -18.08 3.06
CA ALA A 109 20.90 -18.59 4.40
C ALA A 109 21.13 -17.44 5.40
N SER A 110 20.50 -17.52 6.58
CA SER A 110 20.42 -16.42 7.56
C SER A 110 21.79 -15.95 8.09
N SER A 111 22.80 -16.82 8.05
CA SER A 111 24.18 -16.52 8.44
C SER A 111 24.96 -15.69 7.41
N THR A 112 24.44 -15.50 6.20
CA THR A 112 25.17 -14.87 5.10
C THR A 112 25.07 -13.34 5.11
N LYS A 113 26.11 -12.66 4.62
CA LYS A 113 26.08 -11.21 4.35
C LYS A 113 24.97 -10.84 3.34
N GLU A 114 24.66 -11.76 2.42
CA GLU A 114 23.60 -11.58 1.43
C GLU A 114 22.21 -11.53 2.07
N PHE A 115 21.92 -12.39 3.05
CA PHE A 115 20.67 -12.33 3.82
C PHE A 115 20.48 -10.94 4.45
N ALA A 116 21.51 -10.42 5.11
CA ALA A 116 21.45 -9.09 5.70
C ALA A 116 21.20 -7.98 4.66
N LYS A 117 21.83 -8.06 3.48
CA LYS A 117 21.61 -7.11 2.37
C LYS A 117 20.17 -7.21 1.84
N THR A 118 19.65 -8.41 1.65
CA THR A 118 18.28 -8.67 1.21
C THR A 118 17.28 -8.10 2.21
N MET A 119 17.43 -8.39 3.50
CA MET A 119 16.53 -7.89 4.55
C MET A 119 16.46 -6.36 4.64
N LYS A 120 17.51 -5.63 4.26
CA LYS A 120 17.50 -4.15 4.23
C LYS A 120 16.60 -3.59 3.13
N LYS A 121 16.43 -4.31 2.02
CA LYS A 121 15.63 -3.90 0.86
C LYS A 121 14.19 -4.39 0.90
N LYS A 122 13.84 -5.27 1.85
CA LYS A 122 12.50 -5.84 1.98
C LYS A 122 11.78 -5.29 3.21
N ASP A 123 10.46 -5.15 3.09
CA ASP A 123 9.57 -4.92 4.22
C ASP A 123 8.71 -6.16 4.49
N ALA A 124 8.23 -6.31 5.73
CA ALA A 124 7.22 -7.31 6.03
C ALA A 124 5.85 -6.77 5.60
N ASP A 125 5.21 -7.46 4.68
CA ASP A 125 3.85 -7.19 4.23
C ASP A 125 2.86 -8.07 4.98
N HIS A 126 1.75 -7.47 5.38
CA HIS A 126 0.56 -8.18 5.85
C HIS A 126 -0.31 -8.47 4.64
N ILE A 127 -0.30 -9.70 4.11
CA ILE A 127 -1.03 -10.10 2.90
C ILE A 127 -2.47 -9.58 2.96
N LEU A 128 -3.19 -9.91 4.03
CA LEU A 128 -4.40 -9.21 4.44
C LEU A 128 -4.03 -7.93 5.20
N GLU A 129 -4.32 -6.78 4.60
CA GLU A 129 -4.07 -5.48 5.20
C GLU A 129 -4.93 -5.24 6.45
N HIS A 130 -4.30 -4.86 7.56
CA HIS A 130 -4.99 -4.55 8.83
C HIS A 130 -6.13 -3.52 8.69
N GLN A 131 -6.00 -2.56 7.77
CA GLN A 131 -7.06 -1.56 7.53
C GLN A 131 -8.36 -2.18 7.00
N VAL A 132 -8.30 -3.36 6.37
CA VAL A 132 -9.50 -4.12 5.97
C VAL A 132 -10.25 -4.61 7.21
N LEU A 133 -9.54 -5.15 8.21
CA LEU A 133 -10.13 -5.51 9.50
C LEU A 133 -10.73 -4.28 10.21
N VAL A 134 -9.98 -3.17 10.27
CA VAL A 134 -10.47 -1.93 10.90
C VAL A 134 -11.74 -1.43 10.20
N ALA A 135 -11.78 -1.44 8.86
CA ALA A 135 -12.95 -1.06 8.11
C ALA A 135 -14.15 -2.00 8.36
N ALA A 136 -13.90 -3.31 8.46
CA ALA A 136 -14.94 -4.29 8.75
C ALA A 136 -15.55 -4.11 10.14
N LEU A 137 -14.73 -3.84 11.16
CA LEU A 137 -15.19 -3.53 12.52
C LEU A 137 -15.98 -2.22 12.55
N LYS A 138 -15.46 -1.16 11.93
CA LYS A 138 -16.14 0.14 11.86
C LYS A 138 -17.50 0.06 11.16
N ALA A 139 -17.63 -0.75 10.12
CA ALA A 139 -18.91 -0.97 9.44
C ALA A 139 -19.99 -1.55 10.38
N GLN A 140 -19.58 -2.22 11.46
CA GLN A 140 -20.45 -2.76 12.50
C GLN A 140 -20.45 -1.91 13.78
N ARG A 141 -19.94 -0.67 13.71
CA ARG A 141 -19.82 0.25 14.87
C ARG A 141 -18.97 -0.31 16.02
N HIS A 142 -18.04 -1.19 15.69
CA HIS A 142 -17.06 -1.72 16.64
C HIS A 142 -15.66 -1.15 16.38
N ASP A 143 -14.88 -1.04 17.44
CA ASP A 143 -13.45 -0.77 17.39
C ASP A 143 -12.66 -1.94 17.98
N LEU A 144 -11.39 -2.07 17.57
CA LEU A 144 -10.51 -3.14 18.05
C LEU A 144 -10.37 -3.13 19.57
N GLU A 145 -10.37 -1.95 20.20
CA GLU A 145 -10.23 -1.79 21.65
C GLU A 145 -11.47 -2.31 22.42
N GLN A 146 -12.65 -2.31 21.80
CA GLN A 146 -13.91 -2.75 22.40
C GLN A 146 -14.06 -4.28 22.43
N LEU A 147 -13.22 -5.00 21.67
CA LEU A 147 -13.25 -6.45 21.63
C LEU A 147 -12.72 -7.06 22.93
N LYS A 148 -13.21 -8.24 23.31
CA LYS A 148 -12.67 -9.02 24.44
C LYS A 148 -11.16 -9.23 24.28
N SER A 149 -10.43 -9.27 25.40
CA SER A 149 -8.97 -9.39 25.37
C SER A 149 -8.47 -10.65 24.66
N SER A 150 -9.18 -11.78 24.84
CA SER A 150 -8.94 -13.03 24.13
C SER A 150 -9.07 -12.85 22.62
N THR A 151 -10.18 -12.27 22.14
CA THR A 151 -10.41 -11.98 20.73
C THR A 151 -9.34 -11.06 20.15
N ARG A 152 -8.95 -10.00 20.86
CA ARG A 152 -7.84 -9.11 20.42
C ARG A 152 -6.52 -9.88 20.27
N LYS A 153 -6.23 -10.80 21.19
CA LYS A 153 -5.04 -11.65 21.14
C LYS A 153 -5.11 -12.61 19.95
N GLY A 154 -6.26 -13.25 19.70
CA GLY A 154 -6.48 -14.13 18.55
C GLY A 154 -6.30 -13.39 17.23
N ILE A 155 -6.95 -12.23 17.06
CA ILE A 155 -6.79 -11.35 15.90
C ILE A 155 -5.31 -10.97 15.69
N LYS A 156 -4.62 -10.57 16.77
CA LYS A 156 -3.21 -10.22 16.71
C LYS A 156 -2.34 -11.40 16.27
N ASN A 157 -2.63 -12.61 16.76
CA ASN A 157 -1.91 -13.82 16.38
C ASN A 157 -2.15 -14.17 14.91
N ILE A 158 -3.39 -14.10 14.43
CA ILE A 158 -3.76 -14.35 13.03
C ILE A 158 -3.04 -13.36 12.11
N LEU A 159 -3.15 -12.05 12.41
CA LEU A 159 -2.55 -11.00 11.58
C LEU A 159 -1.02 -11.07 11.54
N ASN A 160 -0.36 -11.42 12.65
CA ASN A 160 1.11 -11.52 12.72
C ASN A 160 1.62 -12.95 12.55
N SER A 161 0.80 -13.87 12.05
CA SER A 161 1.24 -15.22 11.71
C SER A 161 2.14 -15.21 10.47
N ASN A 162 3.00 -16.22 10.34
CA ASN A 162 3.79 -16.45 9.13
C ASN A 162 2.92 -16.72 7.88
N LYS A 163 1.66 -17.15 8.06
CA LYS A 163 0.67 -17.31 6.96
C LYS A 163 0.22 -15.98 6.35
N ASN A 164 0.18 -14.91 7.15
CA ASN A 164 -0.23 -13.57 6.71
C ASN A 164 0.94 -12.60 6.52
N LEU A 165 2.14 -12.95 6.99
CA LEU A 165 3.34 -12.12 6.89
C LEU A 165 4.32 -12.66 5.86
N VAL A 166 4.69 -11.84 4.86
CA VAL A 166 5.71 -12.19 3.87
C VAL A 166 6.68 -11.04 3.66
N LEU A 167 7.91 -11.37 3.25
CA LEU A 167 8.86 -10.35 2.82
C LEU A 167 8.58 -9.96 1.38
N VAL A 168 8.58 -8.66 1.11
CA VAL A 168 8.36 -8.13 -0.23
C VAL A 168 9.17 -6.85 -0.44
N ASP A 169 9.41 -6.47 -1.69
CA ASP A 169 9.99 -5.16 -2.00
C ASP A 169 9.16 -4.01 -1.42
N LYS A 170 9.87 -3.01 -0.87
CA LYS A 170 9.23 -1.84 -0.24
C LYS A 170 8.28 -1.10 -1.19
N SER A 171 8.62 -1.03 -2.48
CA SER A 171 7.81 -0.38 -3.51
C SER A 171 6.44 -1.06 -3.67
N ILE A 172 6.43 -2.39 -3.74
CA ILE A 172 5.22 -3.21 -3.84
C ILE A 172 4.37 -3.04 -2.57
N ASN A 173 4.96 -3.18 -1.38
CA ASN A 173 4.25 -3.03 -0.10
C ASN A 173 3.57 -1.64 0.03
N ARG A 174 4.34 -0.57 -0.16
CA ARG A 174 3.83 0.82 -0.03
C ARG A 174 2.70 1.09 -1.01
N SER A 175 2.83 0.61 -2.25
CA SER A 175 1.83 0.84 -3.29
C SER A 175 0.57 -0.02 -3.08
N LYS A 176 0.68 -1.25 -2.59
CA LYS A 176 -0.46 -2.09 -2.14
C LYS A 176 -1.24 -1.39 -1.03
N GLY A 177 -0.54 -0.91 0.01
CA GLY A 177 -1.18 -0.19 1.10
C GLY A 177 -1.95 1.06 0.64
N GLN A 178 -1.46 1.76 -0.38
CA GLN A 178 -2.18 2.89 -1.00
C GLN A 178 -3.46 2.44 -1.74
N VAL A 179 -3.41 1.33 -2.48
CA VAL A 179 -4.60 0.78 -3.16
C VAL A 179 -5.70 0.46 -2.17
N PHE A 180 -5.39 -0.31 -1.13
CA PHE A 180 -6.39 -0.67 -0.13
C PHE A 180 -6.92 0.54 0.64
N ARG A 181 -6.08 1.56 0.95
CA ARG A 181 -6.57 2.81 1.56
C ARG A 181 -7.56 3.53 0.66
N ASN A 182 -7.25 3.69 -0.63
CA ASN A 182 -8.11 4.39 -1.57
C ASN A 182 -9.42 3.62 -1.84
N ALA A 183 -9.32 2.31 -1.99
CA ALA A 183 -10.46 1.42 -2.20
C ALA A 183 -11.44 1.43 -1.02
N LEU A 184 -10.93 1.48 0.21
CA LEU A 184 -11.74 1.52 1.43
C LEU A 184 -12.31 2.91 1.73
N LYS A 185 -11.55 3.99 1.48
CA LYS A 185 -11.97 5.36 1.82
C LYS A 185 -12.96 5.94 0.81
N ASN A 186 -12.62 5.85 -0.48
CA ASN A 186 -13.32 6.60 -1.53
C ASN A 186 -14.05 5.68 -2.53
N GLY A 187 -13.86 4.36 -2.43
CA GLY A 187 -14.29 3.42 -3.47
C GLY A 187 -13.63 3.66 -4.83
N LYS A 188 -12.58 4.50 -4.88
CA LYS A 188 -11.91 4.93 -6.11
C LYS A 188 -10.73 4.00 -6.41
N SER A 189 -10.60 3.63 -7.68
CA SER A 189 -9.43 2.92 -8.17
C SER A 189 -8.19 3.84 -8.13
N VAL A 190 -7.00 3.24 -8.03
CA VAL A 190 -5.74 3.99 -8.10
C VAL A 190 -5.37 4.19 -9.57
N GLN A 191 -5.26 5.45 -9.99
CA GLN A 191 -4.92 5.82 -11.38
C GLN A 191 -3.52 5.31 -11.79
N ASN A 192 -2.55 5.35 -10.88
CA ASN A 192 -1.20 4.84 -11.12
C ASN A 192 -1.15 3.32 -10.90
N LYS A 193 -1.60 2.56 -11.90
CA LYS A 193 -1.49 1.10 -11.91
C LYS A 193 -0.03 0.68 -11.98
N LYS A 194 0.39 -0.15 -11.04
CA LYS A 194 1.72 -0.75 -11.01
C LYS A 194 1.57 -2.25 -11.22
N ALA A 195 2.15 -2.74 -12.31
CA ALA A 195 1.94 -4.11 -12.77
C ALA A 195 2.40 -5.14 -11.71
N ASP A 196 3.58 -4.91 -11.12
CA ASP A 196 4.16 -5.74 -10.06
C ASP A 196 3.26 -5.78 -8.81
N ARG A 197 2.77 -4.63 -8.35
CA ARG A 197 1.82 -4.54 -7.23
C ARG A 197 0.55 -5.33 -7.49
N ASP A 198 -0.07 -5.13 -8.65
CA ASP A 198 -1.36 -5.74 -8.98
C ASP A 198 -1.21 -7.27 -9.13
N GLU A 199 -0.11 -7.71 -9.75
CA GLU A 199 0.23 -9.13 -9.83
C GLU A 199 0.46 -9.72 -8.44
N TYR A 200 1.26 -9.07 -7.59
CA TYR A 200 1.46 -9.51 -6.20
C TYR A 200 0.15 -9.67 -5.43
N ILE A 201 -0.75 -8.69 -5.52
CA ILE A 201 -2.06 -8.77 -4.87
C ILE A 201 -2.87 -9.93 -5.44
N GLY A 202 -2.87 -10.13 -6.77
CA GLY A 202 -3.52 -11.26 -7.43
C GLY A 202 -2.99 -12.61 -6.93
N THR A 203 -1.67 -12.80 -6.94
CA THR A 203 -1.00 -14.02 -6.48
C THR A 203 -1.31 -14.35 -5.03
N THR A 204 -1.37 -13.35 -4.15
CA THR A 204 -1.57 -13.54 -2.70
C THR A 204 -3.03 -13.42 -2.25
N LEU A 205 -3.96 -13.14 -3.16
CA LEU A 205 -5.37 -12.91 -2.83
C LEU A 205 -6.04 -14.10 -2.13
N HIS A 206 -5.72 -15.32 -2.54
CA HIS A 206 -6.28 -16.52 -1.92
C HIS A 206 -5.86 -16.65 -0.44
N LEU A 207 -4.60 -16.34 -0.12
CA LEU A 207 -4.10 -16.26 1.25
C LEU A 207 -4.81 -15.16 2.04
N ALA A 208 -4.97 -13.97 1.44
CA ALA A 208 -5.70 -12.86 2.06
C ALA A 208 -7.16 -13.27 2.41
N LYS A 209 -7.84 -13.96 1.50
CA LYS A 209 -9.21 -14.48 1.73
C LYS A 209 -9.24 -15.52 2.85
N ASN A 210 -8.26 -16.42 2.91
CA ASN A 210 -8.17 -17.42 3.98
C ASN A 210 -7.94 -16.75 5.34
N THR A 211 -7.02 -15.78 5.43
CA THR A 211 -6.82 -15.00 6.65
C THR A 211 -8.07 -14.19 7.02
N ALA A 212 -8.79 -13.63 6.05
CA ALA A 212 -10.04 -12.92 6.32
C ALA A 212 -11.10 -13.86 6.92
N LYS A 213 -11.22 -15.09 6.40
CA LYS A 213 -12.11 -16.11 6.97
C LYS A 213 -11.70 -16.53 8.39
N GLU A 214 -10.39 -16.67 8.65
CA GLU A 214 -9.89 -16.95 10.01
C GLU A 214 -10.25 -15.80 10.97
N LEU A 215 -10.13 -14.54 10.53
CA LEU A 215 -10.56 -13.39 11.32
C LEU A 215 -12.08 -13.34 11.52
N ASP A 216 -12.89 -13.67 10.52
CA ASP A 216 -14.34 -13.72 10.64
C ASP A 216 -14.77 -14.75 11.70
N LYS A 217 -14.10 -15.92 11.73
CA LYS A 217 -14.30 -16.94 12.77
C LYS A 217 -13.91 -16.43 14.16
N GLU A 218 -12.74 -15.81 14.29
CA GLU A 218 -12.26 -15.24 15.57
C GLU A 218 -13.18 -14.13 16.08
N LEU A 219 -13.80 -13.37 15.16
CA LEU A 219 -14.75 -12.32 15.50
C LEU A 219 -16.10 -12.88 15.97
N GLY A 220 -16.46 -14.13 15.64
CA GLY A 220 -17.37 -15.02 16.38
C GLY A 220 -18.62 -14.42 17.08
N GLY A 221 -19.19 -13.33 16.57
CA GLY A 221 -20.28 -12.59 17.24
C GLY A 221 -20.27 -11.07 16.99
N TYR A 222 -19.12 -10.46 16.68
CA TYR A 222 -19.00 -9.02 16.40
C TYR A 222 -19.50 -8.62 14.99
N ARG A 223 -20.10 -9.56 14.23
CA ARG A 223 -20.60 -9.41 12.84
C ARG A 223 -19.61 -8.77 11.85
N GLY A 224 -18.33 -8.64 12.21
CA GLY A 224 -17.31 -8.07 11.35
C GLY A 224 -17.09 -9.00 10.18
N ASN A 225 -17.52 -8.57 8.98
CA ASN A 225 -17.40 -9.35 7.76
C ASN A 225 -16.14 -8.88 7.00
N VAL A 226 -14.98 -9.31 7.51
CA VAL A 226 -13.66 -8.99 6.96
C VAL A 226 -13.55 -9.55 5.55
N HIS A 227 -14.06 -10.76 5.29
CA HIS A 227 -14.04 -11.35 3.95
C HIS A 227 -14.86 -10.54 2.93
N ALA A 228 -16.07 -10.09 3.28
CA ALA A 228 -16.86 -9.23 2.40
C ALA A 228 -16.21 -7.85 2.23
N THR A 229 -15.63 -7.28 3.29
CA THR A 229 -14.93 -5.99 3.23
C THR A 229 -13.71 -6.07 2.32
N LEU A 230 -12.93 -7.16 2.40
CA LEU A 230 -11.84 -7.47 1.49
C LEU A 230 -12.34 -7.54 0.05
N THR A 231 -13.40 -8.32 -0.20
CA THR A 231 -13.96 -8.52 -1.54
C THR A 231 -14.44 -7.19 -2.15
N LYS A 232 -15.10 -6.35 -1.36
CA LYS A 232 -15.50 -4.99 -1.75
C LYS A 232 -14.30 -4.12 -2.07
N ALA A 233 -13.25 -4.14 -1.25
CA ALA A 233 -12.03 -3.38 -1.48
C ALA A 233 -11.30 -3.80 -2.77
N ILE A 234 -11.22 -5.11 -3.05
CA ILE A 234 -10.63 -5.64 -4.28
C ILE A 234 -11.43 -5.20 -5.51
N LYS A 235 -12.77 -5.26 -5.44
CA LYS A 235 -13.65 -4.77 -6.51
C LYS A 235 -13.46 -3.27 -6.75
N ASN A 236 -13.54 -2.45 -5.70
CA ASN A 236 -13.40 -0.99 -5.77
C ASN A 236 -12.01 -0.55 -6.21
N GLY A 237 -10.97 -1.29 -5.82
CA GLY A 237 -9.59 -1.02 -6.21
C GLY A 237 -9.30 -1.32 -7.69
N GLY A 238 -10.24 -1.93 -8.41
CA GLY A 238 -10.02 -2.39 -9.78
C GLY A 238 -9.04 -3.57 -9.86
N LEU A 239 -8.97 -4.37 -8.80
CA LEU A 239 -8.12 -5.55 -8.67
C LEU A 239 -8.88 -6.85 -8.98
N ALA A 240 -10.21 -6.80 -9.04
CA ALA A 240 -11.08 -7.89 -9.48
C ALA A 240 -11.22 -7.88 -11.01
N GLY A 241 -10.27 -8.47 -11.71
CA GLY A 241 -10.46 -8.78 -13.13
C GLY A 241 -9.20 -9.33 -13.78
N PRO A 242 -9.30 -10.30 -14.71
CA PRO A 242 -8.21 -10.59 -15.62
C PRO A 242 -7.84 -9.28 -16.32
N ARG A 243 -6.54 -9.01 -16.52
CA ARG A 243 -6.08 -7.94 -17.39
C ARG A 243 -6.55 -8.28 -18.81
N SER A 244 -7.79 -7.92 -19.16
CA SER A 244 -8.25 -7.98 -20.53
C SER A 244 -7.45 -6.95 -21.31
N GLY A 245 -6.50 -7.45 -22.10
CA GLY A 245 -5.84 -6.68 -23.14
C GLY A 245 -4.44 -6.19 -22.79
N HIS A 246 -3.44 -7.05 -23.00
CA HIS A 246 -2.29 -6.72 -23.84
C HIS A 246 -1.59 -8.01 -24.25
N GLY A 247 -1.71 -8.38 -25.53
CA GLY A 247 -1.03 -9.55 -26.08
C GLY A 247 -1.90 -10.55 -26.83
N LYS A 248 -2.98 -10.15 -27.52
CA LYS A 248 -3.29 -10.85 -28.78
C LYS A 248 -2.18 -10.48 -29.75
N SER A 249 -1.08 -11.23 -29.71
CA SER A 249 -0.14 -11.27 -30.82
C SER A 249 -0.98 -11.65 -32.04
N ARG A 250 -1.27 -10.68 -32.90
CA ARG A 250 -1.83 -10.96 -34.21
C ARG A 250 -0.71 -11.67 -34.97
N THR A 251 -0.67 -12.99 -34.87
CA THR A 251 -0.02 -13.83 -35.87
C THR A 251 -0.72 -13.49 -37.18
N ARG A 252 -0.10 -12.60 -37.95
CA ARG A 252 -0.56 -12.25 -39.28
C ARG A 252 -0.14 -13.43 -40.15
N THR A 253 -1.02 -14.42 -40.26
CA THR A 253 -0.89 -15.51 -41.24
C THR A 253 -0.84 -14.83 -42.59
N ARG A 254 0.33 -14.89 -43.22
CA ARG A 254 0.60 -14.34 -44.53
C ARG A 254 0.24 -15.45 -45.51
N THR A 255 -1.00 -15.42 -46.00
CA THR A 255 -1.43 -16.17 -47.19
C THR A 255 -1.06 -15.38 -48.42
#